data_AF-A0A418ALW5-F1
#
_entry.id   AF-A0A418ALW5-F1
#
_cell.length_a   1.000
_cell.length_b   1.000
_cell.length_c   1.000
_cell.angle_alpha   90.00
_cell.angle_beta   90.00
_cell.angle_gamma   90.00
#
_symmetry.space_group_name_H-M   'P 1'
#
loop_
_entity.id
_entity.type
_entity.pdbx_description
1 polymer ?
#
loop_
_entity_poly.entity_id
_entity_poly.type
_entity_poly.pdbx_seq_one_letter_code
_entity_poly.pdbx_strand_id
1 'polypeptide(L)'
;MVVTSAHMIQFLRVDHMAWIEDYMATRKNEYNALLRLLQRFADRHGFSKQTVCRQKKSQKDLEETRAAFAKQFHTDHPNVAMDCVFNADETGITYDMCPNTIRAVRGGGSYVSNSERHSYRMTALLTVRGDGVKLPILFVTRGVADGAIELNEFAEYPRGHYYAIQEKAWMNGTVWRYYLREVLALHIEDPSVLLADNFDSHVSDESDRIVGEG
;
A
#
# COMPACT_ATOMS: atom_id res chain seq x y z
N MET A 1 -18.52 3.53 -15.37
CA MET A 1 -18.69 2.59 -16.50
C MET A 1 -17.32 2.20 -17.02
N VAL A 2 -17.01 0.91 -17.14
CA VAL A 2 -15.68 0.43 -17.60
C VAL A 2 -15.78 -0.03 -19.05
N VAL A 3 -15.01 0.59 -19.94
CA VAL A 3 -14.94 0.22 -21.36
C VAL A 3 -13.61 -0.49 -21.62
N THR A 4 -13.68 -1.72 -22.13
CA THR A 4 -12.50 -2.50 -22.54
C THR A 4 -12.41 -2.56 -24.06
N SER A 5 -11.24 -2.91 -24.59
CA SER A 5 -11.10 -3.21 -26.02
C SER A 5 -12.04 -4.34 -26.46
N ALA A 6 -12.36 -5.29 -25.57
CA ALA A 6 -13.34 -6.33 -25.85
C ALA A 6 -14.76 -5.76 -25.97
N HIS A 7 -15.17 -4.82 -25.12
CA HIS A 7 -16.46 -4.13 -25.24
C HIS A 7 -16.58 -3.36 -26.56
N MET A 8 -15.52 -2.65 -26.97
CA MET A 8 -15.49 -1.93 -28.25
C MET A 8 -15.54 -2.87 -29.45
N ILE A 9 -14.79 -3.99 -29.42
CA ILE A 9 -14.84 -5.01 -30.47
C ILE A 9 -16.22 -5.66 -30.53
N GLN A 10 -16.84 -5.97 -29.38
CA GLN A 10 -18.15 -6.58 -29.35
C GLN A 10 -19.22 -5.66 -29.93
N PHE A 11 -19.20 -4.36 -29.58
CA PHE A 11 -20.08 -3.36 -30.20
C PHE A 11 -19.91 -3.33 -31.72
N LEU A 12 -18.67 -3.21 -32.20
CA LEU A 12 -18.40 -3.22 -33.64
C LEU A 12 -18.87 -4.53 -34.31
N ARG A 13 -18.72 -5.68 -33.63
CA ARG A 13 -19.17 -6.99 -34.12
C ARG A 13 -20.68 -7.18 -34.13
N VAL A 14 -21.43 -6.45 -33.32
CA VAL A 14 -22.90 -6.56 -33.32
C VAL A 14 -23.47 -5.61 -34.36
N ASP A 15 -22.96 -4.38 -34.41
CA ASP A 15 -23.61 -3.30 -35.16
C ASP A 15 -22.92 -2.96 -36.49
N HIS A 16 -21.66 -3.36 -36.68
CA HIS A 16 -20.81 -2.86 -37.78
C HIS A 16 -19.90 -3.94 -38.42
N MET A 17 -20.31 -5.21 -38.45
CA MET A 17 -19.49 -6.32 -39.00
C MET A 17 -19.02 -6.12 -40.43
N ALA A 18 -19.92 -5.72 -41.34
CA ALA A 18 -19.56 -5.50 -42.75
C ALA A 18 -18.45 -4.44 -42.91
N TRP A 19 -18.47 -3.42 -42.05
CA TRP A 19 -17.42 -2.39 -42.04
C TRP A 19 -16.09 -2.94 -41.50
N ILE A 20 -16.12 -3.81 -40.49
CA ILE A 20 -14.91 -4.46 -39.97
C ILE A 20 -14.27 -5.32 -41.07
N GLU A 21 -15.06 -6.09 -41.81
CA GLU A 21 -14.57 -6.95 -42.89
C GLU A 21 -13.90 -6.14 -44.00
N ASP A 22 -14.54 -5.06 -44.47
CA ASP A 22 -13.97 -4.14 -45.46
C ASP A 22 -12.70 -3.44 -44.94
N TYR A 23 -12.75 -2.95 -43.69
CA TYR A 23 -11.60 -2.30 -43.05
C TYR A 23 -10.41 -3.25 -42.92
N MET A 24 -10.64 -4.51 -42.56
CA MET A 24 -9.59 -5.51 -42.44
C MET A 24 -9.02 -5.91 -43.80
N ALA A 25 -9.87 -6.11 -44.83
CA ALA A 25 -9.44 -6.46 -46.18
C ALA A 25 -8.42 -5.47 -46.79
N THR A 26 -8.46 -4.20 -46.38
CA THR A 26 -7.54 -3.15 -46.88
C THR A 26 -6.23 -3.02 -46.09
N ARG A 27 -5.93 -3.94 -45.16
CA ARG A 27 -4.80 -3.82 -44.21
C ARG A 27 -3.92 -5.07 -44.21
N LYS A 28 -2.60 -4.89 -44.36
CA LYS A 28 -1.59 -5.98 -44.30
C LYS A 28 -1.56 -6.80 -43.00
N ASN A 29 -2.11 -6.26 -41.90
CA ASN A 29 -2.05 -6.85 -40.57
C ASN A 29 -3.41 -6.63 -39.89
N GLU A 30 -4.42 -7.24 -40.49
CA GLU A 30 -5.87 -7.02 -40.32
C GLU A 30 -6.27 -6.76 -38.86
N TYR A 31 -6.10 -7.76 -38.00
CA TYR A 31 -6.51 -7.69 -36.61
C TYR A 31 -5.70 -6.67 -35.78
N ASN A 32 -4.39 -6.58 -36.01
CA ASN A 32 -3.52 -5.61 -35.34
C ASN A 32 -3.85 -4.16 -35.73
N ALA A 33 -4.28 -3.93 -36.97
CA ALA A 33 -4.70 -2.61 -37.45
C ALA A 33 -6.01 -2.17 -36.79
N LEU A 34 -6.93 -3.11 -36.52
CA LEU A 34 -8.16 -2.85 -35.76
C LEU A 34 -7.86 -2.51 -34.30
N LEU A 35 -7.01 -3.28 -33.63
CA LEU A 35 -6.62 -3.00 -32.24
C LEU A 35 -5.97 -1.62 -32.08
N ARG A 36 -5.09 -1.23 -33.01
CA ARG A 36 -4.47 0.10 -33.03
C ARG A 36 -5.48 1.22 -33.26
N LEU A 37 -6.50 0.99 -34.09
CA LEU A 37 -7.58 1.97 -34.30
C LEU A 37 -8.36 2.20 -33.01
N LEU A 38 -8.74 1.11 -32.32
CA LEU A 38 -9.44 1.17 -31.04
C LEU A 38 -8.61 1.86 -29.96
N GLN A 39 -7.30 1.61 -29.94
CA GLN A 39 -6.40 2.28 -28.99
C GLN A 39 -6.31 3.78 -29.27
N ARG A 40 -6.16 4.19 -30.53
CA ARG A 40 -6.16 5.62 -30.91
C ARG A 40 -7.50 6.30 -30.61
N PHE A 41 -8.61 5.59 -30.77
CA PHE A 41 -9.92 6.07 -30.38
C PHE A 41 -9.98 6.30 -28.87
N ALA A 42 -9.54 5.33 -28.07
CA ALA A 42 -9.47 5.45 -26.62
C ALA A 42 -8.63 6.67 -26.21
N ASP A 43 -7.43 6.82 -26.78
CA ASP A 43 -6.53 7.94 -26.49
C ASP A 43 -7.17 9.30 -26.87
N ARG A 44 -7.82 9.40 -28.04
CA ARG A 44 -8.45 10.64 -28.52
C ARG A 44 -9.62 11.08 -27.64
N HIS A 45 -10.37 10.14 -27.08
CA HIS A 45 -11.56 10.42 -26.28
C HIS A 45 -11.27 10.42 -24.77
N GLY A 46 -9.99 10.47 -24.37
CA GLY A 46 -9.59 10.63 -22.97
C GLY A 46 -9.75 9.37 -22.12
N PHE A 47 -9.87 8.19 -22.73
CA PHE A 47 -9.86 6.94 -21.99
C PHE A 47 -8.43 6.61 -21.56
N SER A 48 -8.18 6.63 -20.25
CA SER A 48 -6.90 6.19 -19.69
C SER A 48 -6.84 4.67 -19.51
N LYS A 49 -5.69 4.06 -19.78
CA LYS A 49 -5.42 2.67 -19.40
C LYS A 49 -5.25 2.60 -17.87
N GLN A 50 -6.16 1.91 -17.20
CA GLN A 50 -6.13 1.69 -15.75
C GLN A 50 -5.81 0.23 -15.43
N THR A 51 -5.05 -0.01 -14.37
CA THR A 51 -4.87 -1.36 -13.82
C THR A 51 -6.11 -1.71 -13.01
N VAL A 52 -6.65 -2.91 -13.19
CA VAL A 52 -7.81 -3.37 -12.41
C VAL A 52 -7.39 -3.46 -10.95
N CYS A 53 -7.92 -2.56 -10.12
CA CYS A 53 -7.79 -2.64 -8.68
C CYS A 53 -9.05 -3.30 -8.11
N ARG A 54 -8.89 -4.43 -7.42
CA ARG A 54 -10.01 -5.06 -6.71
C ARG A 54 -10.32 -4.26 -5.45
N GLN A 55 -11.21 -3.27 -5.56
CA GLN A 55 -11.73 -2.56 -4.39
C GLN A 55 -12.78 -3.46 -3.70
N LYS A 56 -12.66 -3.62 -2.37
CA LYS A 56 -13.61 -4.40 -1.56
C LYS A 56 -14.95 -3.67 -1.33
N LYS A 57 -14.97 -2.35 -1.49
CA LYS A 57 -16.13 -1.47 -1.27
C LYS A 57 -16.25 -0.46 -2.41
N SER A 58 -17.45 0.06 -2.65
CA SER A 58 -17.63 1.13 -3.63
C SER A 58 -17.06 2.45 -3.11
N GLN A 59 -16.74 3.38 -4.01
CA GLN A 59 -16.27 4.73 -3.65
C GLN A 59 -17.26 5.46 -2.74
N LYS A 60 -18.56 5.32 -3.01
CA LYS A 60 -19.63 5.93 -2.23
C LYS A 60 -19.64 5.42 -0.79
N ASP A 61 -19.52 4.10 -0.59
CA ASP A 61 -19.50 3.51 0.75
C ASP A 61 -18.29 3.99 1.56
N LEU A 62 -17.15 4.19 0.91
CA LEU A 62 -15.93 4.73 1.54
C LEU A 62 -16.12 6.19 1.97
N GLU A 63 -16.75 7.01 1.13
CA GLU A 63 -17.06 8.41 1.43
C GLU A 63 -18.07 8.53 2.60
N GLU A 64 -19.11 7.70 2.59
CA GLU A 64 -20.08 7.63 3.70
C GLU A 64 -19.40 7.19 5.01
N THR A 65 -18.55 6.14 4.95
CA THR A 65 -17.80 5.67 6.13
C THR A 65 -16.86 6.75 6.67
N ARG A 66 -16.15 7.44 5.78
CA ARG A 66 -15.25 8.55 6.14
C ARG A 66 -16.01 9.69 6.82
N ALA A 67 -17.15 10.09 6.27
CA ALA A 67 -17.97 11.16 6.84
C ALA A 67 -18.54 10.79 8.21
N ALA A 68 -19.02 9.55 8.36
CA ALA A 68 -19.50 9.03 9.64
C ALA A 68 -18.38 9.00 10.70
N PHE A 69 -17.20 8.50 10.33
CA PHE A 69 -16.04 8.48 11.22
C PHE A 69 -15.61 9.90 11.63
N ALA A 70 -15.51 10.84 10.68
CA ALA A 70 -15.15 12.22 10.98
C ALA A 70 -16.14 12.87 11.97
N LYS A 71 -17.44 12.64 11.77
CA LYS A 71 -18.47 13.13 12.70
C LYS A 71 -18.31 12.54 14.09
N GLN A 72 -18.09 11.23 14.19
CA GLN A 72 -17.89 10.54 15.46
C GLN A 72 -16.64 11.06 16.18
N PHE A 73 -15.51 11.11 15.47
CA PHE A 73 -14.24 11.59 16.01
C PHE A 73 -14.35 12.99 16.60
N HIS A 74 -14.95 13.94 15.87
CA HIS A 74 -15.13 15.31 16.39
C HIS A 74 -16.17 15.42 17.52
N THR A 75 -17.06 14.44 17.65
CA THR A 75 -18.03 14.38 18.76
C THR A 75 -17.35 13.86 20.04
N ASP A 76 -16.53 12.82 19.92
CA ASP A 76 -15.83 12.20 21.05
C ASP A 76 -14.62 13.04 21.51
N HIS A 77 -14.00 13.78 20.59
CA HIS A 77 -12.79 14.56 20.80
C HIS A 77 -12.97 16.04 20.39
N PRO A 78 -13.90 16.80 21.01
CA PRO A 78 -14.35 18.11 20.51
C PRO A 78 -13.29 19.22 20.57
N ASN A 79 -12.21 19.05 21.35
CA ASN A 79 -11.17 20.07 21.54
C ASN A 79 -9.74 19.52 21.48
N VAL A 80 -9.53 18.39 20.79
CA VAL A 80 -8.18 17.84 20.65
C VAL A 80 -7.39 18.73 19.68
N ALA A 81 -6.28 19.28 20.16
CA ALA A 81 -5.38 20.09 19.37
C ALA A 81 -4.61 19.21 18.37
N MET A 82 -4.17 19.79 17.25
CA MET A 82 -3.54 19.02 16.16
C MET A 82 -2.19 18.41 16.58
N ASP A 83 -1.49 19.04 17.51
CA ASP A 83 -0.27 18.53 18.16
C ASP A 83 -0.54 17.40 19.17
N CYS A 84 -1.80 17.07 19.44
CA CYS A 84 -2.20 15.90 20.24
C CYS A 84 -2.80 14.77 19.38
N VAL A 85 -2.84 14.91 18.05
CA VAL A 85 -3.33 13.86 17.14
C VAL A 85 -2.16 13.19 16.44
N PHE A 86 -2.04 11.88 16.55
CA PHE A 86 -1.00 11.08 15.92
C PHE A 86 -1.63 10.11 14.93
N ASN A 87 -1.12 10.04 13.71
CA ASN A 87 -1.52 9.04 12.72
C ASN A 87 -0.34 8.11 12.45
N ALA A 88 -0.52 6.81 12.72
CA ALA A 88 0.48 5.78 12.54
C ALA A 88 0.02 4.76 11.50
N ASP A 89 0.92 4.40 10.57
CA ASP A 89 0.64 3.41 9.53
C ASP A 89 1.91 2.65 9.15
N GLU A 90 1.77 1.36 8.86
CA GLU A 90 2.86 0.49 8.43
C GLU A 90 3.03 0.44 6.91
N THR A 91 4.28 0.47 6.48
CA THR A 91 4.63 0.21 5.09
C THR A 91 5.71 -0.85 4.96
N GLY A 92 5.50 -1.81 4.07
CA GLY A 92 6.48 -2.84 3.75
C GLY A 92 7.54 -2.30 2.79
N ILE A 93 8.80 -2.28 3.20
CA ILE A 93 9.95 -1.94 2.37
C ILE A 93 10.59 -3.24 1.89
N THR A 94 10.71 -3.40 0.59
CA THR A 94 11.26 -4.60 -0.03
C THR A 94 12.70 -4.34 -0.47
N TYR A 95 13.65 -5.15 -0.02
CA TYR A 95 15.07 -5.03 -0.39
C TYR A 95 15.31 -5.45 -1.85
N ASP A 96 14.65 -6.52 -2.30
CA ASP A 96 14.72 -7.00 -3.69
C ASP A 96 13.31 -7.07 -4.29
N MET A 97 12.99 -6.08 -5.12
CA MET A 97 11.77 -6.07 -5.91
C MET A 97 12.06 -6.78 -7.24
N CYS A 98 11.71 -8.06 -7.31
CA CYS A 98 11.78 -8.79 -8.57
C CYS A 98 10.97 -8.05 -9.65
N PRO A 99 11.57 -7.69 -10.79
CA PRO A 99 10.90 -6.84 -11.77
C PRO A 99 9.70 -7.55 -12.41
N ASN A 100 8.56 -6.85 -12.49
CA ASN A 100 7.35 -7.34 -13.17
C ASN A 100 7.52 -7.53 -14.69
N THR A 101 8.65 -7.11 -15.26
CA THR A 101 8.95 -7.26 -16.68
C THR A 101 10.45 -7.43 -16.86
N ILE A 102 10.84 -8.49 -17.56
CA ILE A 102 12.22 -8.77 -17.93
C ILE A 102 12.42 -8.51 -19.43
N ARG A 103 13.60 -8.01 -19.81
CA ARG A 103 14.00 -7.91 -21.20
C ARG A 103 14.92 -9.09 -21.52
N ALA A 104 14.46 -10.00 -22.36
CA ALA A 104 15.27 -11.08 -22.91
C ALA A 104 15.77 -10.71 -24.32
N VAL A 105 16.92 -11.29 -24.72
CA VAL A 105 17.41 -11.22 -26.10
C VAL A 105 16.36 -11.83 -27.03
N ARG A 106 16.25 -11.34 -28.27
CA ARG A 106 15.26 -11.83 -29.26
C ARG A 106 15.46 -13.34 -29.51
N GLY A 107 14.49 -14.16 -29.11
CA GLY A 107 14.58 -15.63 -29.17
C GLY A 107 15.14 -16.30 -27.90
N GLY A 108 15.52 -15.51 -26.90
CA GLY A 108 15.94 -15.99 -25.58
C GLY A 108 14.74 -16.36 -24.69
N GLY A 109 14.98 -17.25 -23.73
CA GLY A 109 13.97 -17.71 -22.78
C GLY A 109 13.56 -16.64 -21.77
N SER A 110 12.35 -16.80 -21.21
CA SER A 110 11.79 -15.94 -20.16
C SER A 110 12.20 -16.37 -18.75
N TYR A 111 13.22 -17.22 -18.62
CA TYR A 111 13.62 -17.81 -17.35
C TYR A 111 14.55 -16.86 -16.60
N VAL A 112 14.08 -16.37 -15.45
CA VAL A 112 14.93 -15.82 -14.40
C VAL A 112 15.22 -16.98 -13.46
N SER A 113 16.50 -17.31 -13.24
CA SER A 113 16.90 -18.24 -12.18
C SER A 113 16.28 -17.76 -10.90
N ASN A 114 15.36 -18.55 -10.29
CA ASN A 114 14.59 -18.24 -9.08
C ASN A 114 15.20 -17.09 -8.27
N SER A 115 14.89 -15.84 -8.64
CA SER A 115 15.06 -14.72 -7.72
C SER A 115 14.10 -15.08 -6.61
N GLU A 116 14.62 -15.28 -5.40
CA GLU A 116 13.82 -15.76 -4.28
C GLU A 116 12.45 -15.08 -4.28
N ARG A 117 11.38 -15.86 -4.44
CA ARG A 117 10.01 -15.33 -4.33
C ARG A 117 9.73 -14.79 -2.92
N HIS A 118 10.64 -15.05 -1.99
CA HIS A 118 10.72 -14.38 -0.70
C HIS A 118 11.51 -13.10 -0.89
N SER A 119 10.83 -12.07 -1.35
CA SER A 119 11.39 -10.74 -1.30
C SER A 119 11.78 -10.46 0.15
N TYR A 120 13.08 -10.32 0.44
CA TYR A 120 13.50 -9.86 1.76
C TYR A 120 12.79 -8.53 2.00
N ARG A 121 12.09 -8.42 3.13
CA ARG A 121 11.28 -7.25 3.46
C ARG A 121 11.58 -6.82 4.88
N MET A 122 11.50 -5.53 5.10
CA MET A 122 11.39 -4.91 6.42
C MET A 122 10.07 -4.15 6.46
N THR A 123 9.55 -3.93 7.66
CA THR A 123 8.37 -3.07 7.84
C THR A 123 8.82 -1.78 8.48
N ALA A 124 8.35 -0.64 8.00
CA ALA A 124 8.54 0.65 8.63
C ALA A 124 7.19 1.13 9.16
N LEU A 125 7.10 1.38 10.46
CA LEU A 125 5.97 2.07 11.07
C LEU A 125 6.28 3.57 11.06
N LEU A 126 5.40 4.32 10.41
CA LEU A 126 5.53 5.76 10.21
C LEU A 126 4.48 6.48 11.03
N THR A 127 4.90 7.42 11.86
CA THR A 127 3.98 8.22 12.68
C THR A 127 4.14 9.69 12.38
N VAL A 128 3.01 10.35 12.09
CA VAL A 128 2.94 11.79 11.82
C VAL A 128 1.93 12.41 12.76
N ARG A 129 2.34 13.49 13.42
CA ARG A 129 1.49 14.28 14.29
C ARG A 129 0.71 15.30 13.46
N GLY A 130 -0.46 15.71 13.93
CA GLY A 130 -1.39 16.55 13.18
C GLY A 130 -0.86 17.96 12.85
N ASP A 131 0.14 18.45 13.59
CA ASP A 131 0.89 19.69 13.30
C ASP A 131 1.98 19.51 12.21
N GLY A 132 2.15 18.29 11.70
CA GLY A 132 3.10 17.94 10.64
C GLY A 132 4.44 17.41 11.15
N VAL A 133 4.64 17.30 12.47
CA VAL A 133 5.87 16.70 13.03
C VAL A 133 5.90 15.21 12.70
N LYS A 134 7.05 14.75 12.19
CA LYS A 134 7.29 13.33 11.89
C LYS A 134 8.09 12.73 13.03
N LEU A 135 7.56 11.66 13.61
CA LEU A 135 8.24 10.94 14.69
C LEU A 135 9.36 10.04 14.12
N PRO A 136 10.30 9.61 14.97
CA PRO A 136 11.25 8.55 14.64
C PRO A 136 10.55 7.32 14.06
N ILE A 137 11.09 6.79 12.97
CA ILE A 137 10.57 5.59 12.31
C ILE A 137 10.94 4.37 13.15
N LEU A 138 10.00 3.44 13.32
CA LEU A 138 10.29 2.11 13.83
C LEU A 138 10.46 1.13 12.67
N PHE A 139 11.67 0.59 12.52
CA PHE A 139 11.99 -0.42 11.53
C PHE A 139 11.93 -1.82 12.14
N VAL A 140 11.09 -2.67 11.58
CA VAL A 140 10.98 -4.08 11.92
C VAL A 140 11.76 -4.88 10.89
N THR A 141 12.91 -5.41 11.32
CA THR A 141 13.77 -6.25 10.51
C THR A 141 13.46 -7.72 10.71
N ARG A 142 13.77 -8.53 9.69
CA ARG A 142 13.59 -9.98 9.77
C ARG A 142 14.74 -10.58 10.56
N GLY A 143 14.44 -11.31 11.63
CA GLY A 143 15.47 -12.00 12.40
C GLY A 143 14.89 -12.76 13.59
N VAL A 144 15.78 -13.26 14.43
CA VAL A 144 15.43 -13.89 15.71
C VAL A 144 15.72 -12.87 16.81
N ALA A 145 14.75 -12.65 17.69
CA ALA A 145 14.92 -11.80 18.87
C ALA A 145 16.08 -12.32 19.74
N ASP A 146 16.86 -11.41 20.33
CA ASP A 146 18.10 -11.69 21.05
C ASP A 146 19.17 -12.40 20.18
N GLY A 147 19.02 -12.32 18.86
CA GLY A 147 19.92 -12.92 17.89
C GLY A 147 21.15 -12.04 17.59
N ALA A 148 22.01 -12.54 16.72
CA ALA A 148 23.27 -11.86 16.38
C ALA A 148 23.07 -10.44 15.79
N ILE A 149 21.98 -10.21 15.07
CA ILE A 149 21.68 -8.91 14.45
C ILE A 149 21.38 -7.86 15.54
N GLU A 150 20.50 -8.19 16.49
CA GLU A 150 20.14 -7.28 17.58
C GLU A 150 21.34 -6.99 18.48
N LEU A 151 22.13 -8.02 18.78
CA LEU A 151 23.25 -7.91 19.71
C LEU A 151 24.49 -7.21 19.11
N ASN A 152 24.73 -7.34 17.81
CA ASN A 152 25.98 -6.86 17.20
C ASN A 152 25.79 -5.74 16.17
N GLU A 153 24.64 -5.66 15.48
CA GLU A 153 24.47 -4.77 14.32
C GLU A 153 23.64 -3.53 14.63
N PHE A 154 22.70 -3.59 15.58
CA PHE A 154 21.81 -2.45 15.90
C PHE A 154 22.58 -1.19 16.32
N ALA A 155 23.73 -1.35 16.98
CA ALA A 155 24.58 -0.23 17.36
C ALA A 155 25.19 0.52 16.15
N GLU A 156 25.28 -0.14 14.99
CA GLU A 156 25.81 0.42 13.74
C GLU A 156 24.73 1.06 12.86
N TYR A 157 23.45 0.80 13.15
CA TYR A 157 22.34 1.35 12.37
C TYR A 157 22.20 2.87 12.53
N PRO A 158 21.60 3.55 11.53
CA PRO A 158 21.38 4.99 11.59
C PRO A 158 20.69 5.43 12.88
N ARG A 159 21.30 6.41 13.57
CA ARG A 159 20.74 6.98 14.80
C ARG A 159 19.50 7.82 14.51
N GLY A 160 18.66 8.01 15.52
CA GLY A 160 17.43 8.81 15.44
C GLY A 160 16.18 8.03 15.02
N HIS A 161 16.31 6.72 14.89
CA HIS A 161 15.23 5.78 14.59
C HIS A 161 15.30 4.58 15.53
N TYR A 162 14.19 3.82 15.58
CA TYR A 162 14.05 2.65 16.42
C TYR A 162 14.07 1.39 15.56
N TYR A 163 14.56 0.30 16.13
CA TYR A 163 14.74 -0.96 15.44
C TYR A 163 14.22 -2.10 16.30
N ALA A 164 13.44 -2.98 15.68
CA ALA A 164 12.93 -4.19 16.30
C ALA A 164 13.20 -5.40 15.40
N ILE A 165 13.33 -6.57 16.01
CA ILE A 165 13.46 -7.84 15.30
C ILE A 165 12.18 -8.65 15.41
N GLN A 166 11.76 -9.23 14.28
CA GLN A 166 10.66 -10.18 14.24
C GLN A 166 10.89 -11.22 13.13
N GLU A 167 10.56 -12.49 13.36
CA GLU A 167 10.89 -13.62 12.47
C GLU A 167 10.42 -13.46 11.01
N LYS A 168 9.33 -12.73 10.82
CA LYS A 168 8.67 -12.46 9.53
C LYS A 168 8.75 -10.99 9.14
N ALA A 169 9.41 -10.14 9.94
CA ALA A 169 9.48 -8.70 9.84
C ALA A 169 8.11 -8.00 9.86
N TRP A 170 7.15 -8.53 10.62
CA TRP A 170 5.76 -8.04 10.66
C TRP A 170 5.39 -7.44 12.01
N MET A 171 4.42 -6.52 12.01
CA MET A 171 3.84 -5.99 13.24
C MET A 171 3.13 -7.10 14.01
N ASN A 172 3.44 -7.21 15.30
CA ASN A 172 2.74 -8.08 16.25
C ASN A 172 2.58 -7.34 17.57
N GLY A 173 1.82 -7.90 18.52
CA GLY A 173 1.59 -7.25 19.82
C GLY A 173 2.87 -6.87 20.58
N THR A 174 3.94 -7.66 20.46
CA THR A 174 5.23 -7.34 21.10
C THR A 174 5.90 -6.11 20.50
N VAL A 175 5.98 -6.04 19.17
CA VAL A 175 6.56 -4.87 18.46
C VAL A 175 5.67 -3.65 18.64
N TRP A 176 4.35 -3.82 18.65
CA TRP A 176 3.39 -2.76 18.90
C TRP A 176 3.52 -2.18 20.31
N ARG A 177 3.64 -3.03 21.34
CA ARG A 177 3.93 -2.60 22.72
C ARG A 177 5.24 -1.84 22.83
N TYR A 178 6.28 -2.31 22.13
CA TYR A 178 7.56 -1.61 22.08
C TYR A 178 7.40 -0.22 21.44
N TYR A 179 6.67 -0.11 20.33
CA TYR A 179 6.35 1.17 19.71
C TYR A 179 5.62 2.12 20.68
N LEU A 180 4.55 1.65 21.34
CA LEU A 180 3.77 2.50 22.25
C LEU A 180 4.62 3.04 23.39
N ARG A 181 5.46 2.20 24.02
CA ARG A 181 6.23 2.55 25.22
C ARG A 181 7.53 3.29 24.93
N GLU A 182 8.28 2.84 23.93
CA GLU A 182 9.65 3.33 23.69
C GLU A 182 9.72 4.39 22.60
N VAL A 183 8.69 4.49 21.74
CA VAL A 183 8.67 5.47 20.64
C VAL A 183 7.61 6.52 20.88
N LEU A 184 6.35 6.11 21.02
CA LEU A 184 5.22 7.05 21.07
C LEU A 184 5.15 7.81 22.40
N ALA A 185 5.28 7.11 23.54
CA ALA A 185 5.16 7.73 24.87
C ALA A 185 6.17 8.87 25.11
N LEU A 186 7.35 8.82 24.47
CA LEU A 186 8.36 9.88 24.55
C LEU A 186 7.95 11.19 23.87
N HIS A 187 6.88 11.16 23.06
CA HIS A 187 6.40 12.31 22.27
C HIS A 187 4.98 12.74 22.68
N ILE A 188 4.43 12.16 23.74
CA ILE A 188 3.12 12.52 24.32
C ILE A 188 3.38 13.34 25.58
N GLU A 189 2.96 14.60 25.58
CA GLU A 189 3.04 15.49 26.75
C GLU A 189 1.65 15.75 27.36
N ASP A 190 0.62 15.74 26.52
CA ASP A 190 -0.77 16.01 26.86
C ASP A 190 -1.68 14.83 26.43
N PRO A 191 -2.91 14.74 26.97
CA PRO A 191 -3.90 13.76 26.52
C PRO A 191 -4.04 13.77 24.99
N SER A 192 -3.63 12.65 24.37
CA SER A 192 -3.43 12.54 22.92
C SER A 192 -4.28 11.42 22.32
N VAL A 193 -4.52 11.50 21.01
CA VAL A 193 -5.29 10.51 20.25
C VAL A 193 -4.39 9.88 19.20
N LEU A 194 -4.27 8.55 19.25
CA LEU A 194 -3.59 7.76 18.23
C LEU A 194 -4.62 7.20 17.23
N LEU A 195 -4.42 7.53 15.96
CA LEU A 195 -5.11 6.96 14.82
C LEU A 195 -4.21 5.87 14.22
N ALA A 196 -4.69 4.64 14.25
CA ALA A 196 -4.07 3.48 13.62
C ALA A 196 -5.14 2.66 12.91
N ASP A 197 -4.74 1.75 12.02
CA ASP A 197 -5.68 0.84 11.40
C ASP A 197 -6.22 -0.21 12.41
N ASN A 198 -7.27 -0.93 12.01
CA ASN A 198 -7.94 -1.92 12.88
C ASN A 198 -7.25 -3.30 12.81
N PHE A 199 -5.92 -3.34 12.72
CA PHE A 199 -5.19 -4.61 12.77
C PHE A 199 -5.28 -5.23 14.17
N ASP A 200 -5.41 -6.56 14.25
CA ASP A 200 -5.69 -7.26 15.53
C ASP A 200 -4.68 -6.96 16.65
N SER A 201 -3.43 -6.61 16.31
CA SER A 201 -2.44 -6.21 17.31
C SER A 201 -2.68 -4.81 17.89
N HIS A 202 -3.27 -3.90 17.11
CA HIS A 202 -3.53 -2.50 17.50
C HIS A 202 -4.72 -2.38 18.45
N VAL A 203 -5.72 -3.26 18.29
CA VAL A 203 -6.98 -3.24 19.05
C VAL A 203 -7.09 -4.36 20.09
N SER A 204 -5.94 -4.84 20.58
CA SER A 204 -5.89 -5.86 21.62
C SER A 204 -6.12 -5.24 23.01
N ASP A 205 -6.72 -5.99 23.94
CA ASP A 205 -6.90 -5.56 25.34
C ASP A 205 -5.59 -5.07 26.00
N GLU A 206 -4.46 -5.62 25.58
CA GLU A 206 -3.14 -5.20 26.05
C GLU A 206 -2.74 -3.83 25.48
N SER A 207 -3.01 -3.57 24.20
CA SER A 207 -2.83 -2.26 23.57
C SER A 207 -3.65 -1.19 24.29
N ASP A 208 -4.94 -1.47 24.54
CA ASP A 208 -5.84 -0.54 25.23
C ASP A 208 -5.36 -0.19 26.64
N ARG A 209 -4.83 -1.18 27.38
CA ARG A 209 -4.24 -0.95 28.70
C ARG A 209 -3.01 -0.06 28.63
N ILE A 210 -2.10 -0.31 27.69
CA ILE A 210 -0.86 0.48 27.56
C ILE A 210 -1.18 1.93 27.17
N VAL A 211 -2.15 2.13 26.27
CA VAL A 211 -2.60 3.48 25.88
C VAL A 211 -3.28 4.18 27.06
N GLY A 212 -4.02 3.46 27.90
CA GLY A 212 -4.68 4.01 29.09
C GLY A 212 -3.76 4.22 30.31
N GLU A 213 -2.52 3.72 30.28
CA GLU A 213 -1.51 3.91 31.34
C GLU A 213 -0.74 5.24 31.17
N GLY A 214 -0.81 5.87 29.99
CA GLY A 214 -0.10 7.10 29.62
C GLY A 214 -0.78 8.38 30.05
#